data_AF-A0A430FVG5-F1
#
_entry.id   AF-A0A430FVG5-F1
#
_cell.length_a   1.000
_cell.length_b   1.000
_cell.length_c   1.000
_cell.angle_alpha   90.00
_cell.angle_beta   90.00
_cell.angle_gamma   90.00
#
_symmetry.space_group_name_H-M   'P 1'
#
loop_
_entity.id
_entity.type
_entity.pdbx_description
1 polymer ?
#
loop_
_entity_poly.entity_id
_entity_poly.type
_entity_poly.pdbx_seq_one_letter_code
_entity_poly.pdbx_strand_id
1 'polypeptide(L)'
;MRDTHDNEARQWYDTADIDLVTKLLSDAGASSVWVKRLVANNNSKQQVYLASDPSDLSFLPLGEPSYTPAKSQKRKAGNPVIQIPVTWQWVTPNGRFDAPEAKLCYYPQYPEVRFSGFLRGCKEAPNELLSETKRGHELNRCLFLGPVKNSSGETVRVVALVVGAGSPAAQYVLGMETFEAGHLCPIVHQSPRRSDEFDMLENALAGVVGRSITPWRLRTDGTVERPYIAPNAPGLTLEAELGVGENAVPGPDFDIWELKAIKQKSLDRRYGHKVTLFTPQPDLPETGRLSTVDFVLRYGHVHTTDENGEPTSYYFTSGDIQREGEDKPGAKLELVLEGFTDARHFDPNGMIALYEKGTRHLAAGWSFLKLLGHWQRKHNRAAYVPYMRSGKGDGTSIEFGPLITLGISTGFGMFLQAFRDGKAVYDPGDKATLVDGKWTPHARSQFRINLNDVDAIYNEVREIDMRDLETSD
;
A
#
# COMPACT_ATOMS: atom_id res chain seq x y z
N MET A 1 -45.72 -35.58 26.35
CA MET A 1 -45.39 -35.54 24.92
C MET A 1 -44.07 -34.81 24.79
N ARG A 2 -43.03 -35.51 24.35
CA ARG A 2 -41.76 -34.90 23.92
C ARG A 2 -42.04 -34.34 22.54
N ASP A 3 -42.15 -33.01 22.42
CA ASP A 3 -42.16 -32.39 21.11
C ASP A 3 -40.73 -32.17 20.65
N THR A 4 -40.42 -32.98 19.66
CA THR A 4 -39.20 -33.10 18.87
C THR A 4 -38.96 -31.83 18.06
N HIS A 5 -37.99 -31.00 18.47
CA HIS A 5 -37.28 -30.05 17.62
C HIS A 5 -35.76 -30.21 17.86
N ASP A 6 -35.28 -31.44 17.75
CA ASP A 6 -33.86 -31.80 17.87
C ASP A 6 -33.50 -32.67 16.67
N ASN A 7 -33.25 -32.02 15.52
CA ASN A 7 -32.41 -32.48 14.40
C ASN A 7 -32.59 -31.56 13.17
N GLU A 8 -32.12 -30.31 13.25
CA GLU A 8 -31.44 -29.77 12.06
C GLU A 8 -30.03 -30.35 12.11
N ALA A 9 -29.65 -31.15 11.12
CA ALA A 9 -28.27 -31.62 11.01
C ALA A 9 -27.35 -30.40 11.11
N ARG A 10 -26.47 -30.37 12.12
CA ARG A 10 -25.57 -29.24 12.32
C ARG A 10 -24.83 -28.99 11.02
N GLN A 11 -24.96 -27.78 10.51
CA GLN A 11 -24.38 -27.38 9.23
C GLN A 11 -22.85 -27.38 9.34
N TRP A 12 -22.15 -27.59 8.23
CA TRP A 12 -20.69 -27.72 8.24
C TRP A 12 -19.99 -26.53 8.92
N TYR A 13 -20.54 -25.32 8.77
CA TYR A 13 -19.99 -24.09 9.36
C TYR A 13 -20.23 -23.98 10.88
N ASP A 14 -21.09 -24.82 11.47
CA ASP A 14 -21.29 -24.91 12.92
C ASP A 14 -20.46 -26.03 13.55
N THR A 15 -19.91 -26.94 12.75
CA THR A 15 -19.08 -28.06 13.22
C THR A 15 -17.64 -28.01 12.74
N ALA A 16 -17.28 -27.05 11.88
CA ALA A 16 -15.95 -26.91 11.33
C ALA A 16 -14.91 -26.68 12.44
N ASP A 17 -13.86 -27.50 12.43
CA ASP A 17 -12.64 -27.27 13.19
C ASP A 17 -11.62 -26.46 12.37
N ILE A 18 -10.52 -26.10 13.02
CA ILE A 18 -9.49 -25.27 12.40
C ILE A 18 -8.77 -26.01 11.26
N ASP A 19 -8.63 -27.35 11.34
CA ASP A 19 -8.04 -28.17 10.30
C ASP A 19 -8.90 -28.13 9.03
N LEU A 20 -10.22 -28.24 9.14
CA LEU A 20 -11.13 -28.12 8.00
C LEU A 20 -11.11 -26.72 7.39
N VAL A 21 -11.13 -25.67 8.22
CA VAL A 21 -11.09 -24.27 7.74
C VAL A 21 -9.81 -24.00 6.95
N THR A 22 -8.66 -24.36 7.51
CA THR A 22 -7.36 -24.14 6.87
C THR A 22 -7.17 -24.99 5.62
N LYS A 23 -7.68 -26.23 5.61
CA LYS A 23 -7.71 -27.07 4.41
C LYS A 23 -8.54 -26.46 3.29
N LEU A 24 -9.79 -26.06 3.57
CA LEU A 24 -10.68 -25.48 2.56
C LEU A 24 -10.08 -24.22 1.91
N LEU A 25 -9.45 -23.35 2.71
CA LEU A 25 -8.81 -22.14 2.19
C LEU A 25 -7.52 -22.44 1.42
N SER A 26 -6.70 -23.37 1.92
CA SER A 26 -5.47 -23.81 1.22
C SER A 26 -5.78 -24.49 -0.12
N ASP A 27 -6.76 -25.40 -0.16
CA ASP A 27 -7.24 -26.05 -1.39
C ASP A 27 -7.82 -25.02 -2.39
N ALA A 28 -8.38 -23.92 -1.86
CA ALA A 28 -8.85 -22.79 -2.66
C ALA A 28 -7.72 -21.87 -3.18
N GLY A 29 -6.48 -22.09 -2.71
CA GLY A 29 -5.25 -21.40 -3.13
C GLY A 29 -4.76 -20.32 -2.17
N ALA A 30 -5.28 -20.24 -0.93
CA ALA A 30 -4.80 -19.29 0.05
C ALA A 30 -3.35 -19.57 0.44
N SER A 31 -2.51 -18.53 0.38
CA SER A 31 -1.09 -18.61 0.79
C SER A 31 -0.89 -18.36 2.29
N SER A 32 -1.86 -17.71 2.93
CA SER A 32 -1.93 -17.46 4.36
C SER A 32 -3.40 -17.34 4.76
N VAL A 33 -3.71 -17.59 6.04
CA VAL A 33 -5.06 -17.48 6.58
C VAL A 33 -5.09 -16.43 7.68
N TRP A 34 -6.03 -15.51 7.56
CA TRP A 34 -6.35 -14.46 8.51
C TRP A 34 -7.76 -14.68 9.05
N VAL A 35 -8.01 -14.23 10.27
CA VAL A 35 -9.32 -14.33 10.91
C VAL A 35 -9.73 -13.00 11.52
N LYS A 36 -11.02 -12.68 11.36
CA LYS A 36 -11.70 -11.64 12.11
C LYS A 36 -12.84 -12.24 12.89
N ARG A 37 -12.86 -12.01 14.20
CA ARG A 37 -14.05 -12.27 15.02
C ARG A 37 -15.06 -11.15 14.82
N LEU A 38 -16.28 -11.51 14.41
CA LEU A 38 -17.33 -10.57 14.07
C LEU A 38 -18.08 -10.11 15.33
N VAL A 39 -18.22 -8.79 15.47
CA VAL A 39 -19.05 -8.15 16.51
C VAL A 39 -20.45 -7.85 15.98
N ALA A 40 -21.42 -7.61 16.87
CA ALA A 40 -22.83 -7.42 16.48
C ALA A 40 -23.06 -6.31 15.44
N ASN A 41 -22.24 -5.25 15.47
CA ASN A 41 -22.32 -4.09 14.57
C ASN A 41 -21.65 -4.35 13.19
N ASN A 42 -20.97 -5.48 12.99
CA ASN A 42 -20.35 -5.82 11.69
C ASN A 42 -21.36 -6.28 10.63
N ASN A 43 -22.64 -6.35 10.98
CA ASN A 43 -23.69 -6.71 10.05
C ASN A 43 -24.68 -5.57 9.84
N SER A 44 -24.60 -4.48 10.62
CA SER A 44 -25.40 -3.27 10.40
C SER A 44 -25.03 -2.62 9.07
N LYS A 45 -26.03 -2.44 8.20
CA LYS A 45 -25.88 -2.01 6.79
C LYS A 45 -25.17 -3.04 5.90
N GLN A 46 -25.03 -4.29 6.36
CA GLN A 46 -24.21 -5.35 5.75
C GLN A 46 -22.76 -4.90 5.47
N GLN A 47 -22.14 -4.32 6.50
CA GLN A 47 -20.79 -3.79 6.41
C GLN A 47 -19.91 -4.25 7.58
N VAL A 48 -18.90 -5.06 7.28
CA VAL A 48 -17.95 -5.59 8.27
C VAL A 48 -16.75 -4.65 8.36
N TYR A 49 -16.51 -4.05 9.52
CA TYR A 49 -15.26 -3.31 9.76
C TYR A 49 -14.05 -4.23 9.56
N LEU A 50 -13.05 -3.86 8.76
CA LEU A 50 -11.84 -4.67 8.58
C LEU A 50 -10.59 -3.99 9.15
N ALA A 51 -10.42 -2.69 8.91
CA ALA A 51 -9.24 -1.94 9.33
C ALA A 51 -9.52 -0.44 9.41
N SER A 52 -8.56 0.33 9.94
CA SER A 52 -8.68 1.77 10.10
C SER A 52 -8.36 2.54 8.81
N ASP A 53 -7.42 2.03 8.01
CA ASP A 53 -7.02 2.61 6.72
C ASP A 53 -6.93 1.53 5.62
N PRO A 54 -7.19 1.84 4.34
CA PRO A 54 -7.04 0.87 3.26
C PRO A 54 -5.63 0.27 3.16
N SER A 55 -4.61 1.04 3.57
CA SER A 55 -3.22 0.58 3.61
C SER A 55 -3.06 -0.64 4.51
N ASP A 56 -3.77 -0.72 5.64
CA ASP A 56 -3.71 -1.88 6.54
C ASP A 56 -4.14 -3.20 5.84
N LEU A 57 -4.82 -3.09 4.70
CA LEU A 57 -5.33 -4.20 3.87
C LEU A 57 -4.56 -4.34 2.55
N SER A 58 -3.36 -3.75 2.43
CA SER A 58 -2.54 -3.76 1.20
C SER A 58 -2.14 -5.16 0.71
N PHE A 59 -2.23 -6.17 1.58
CA PHE A 59 -2.00 -7.58 1.24
C PHE A 59 -3.16 -8.21 0.45
N LEU A 60 -4.31 -7.51 0.35
CA LEU A 60 -5.46 -7.87 -0.47
C LEU A 60 -5.35 -7.27 -1.88
N PRO A 61 -6.05 -7.82 -2.89
CA PRO A 61 -6.07 -7.27 -4.24
C PRO A 61 -7.00 -6.04 -4.32
N LEU A 62 -6.52 -4.91 -3.80
CA LEU A 62 -7.27 -3.65 -3.76
C LEU A 62 -7.35 -3.02 -5.15
N GLY A 63 -8.56 -2.88 -5.68
CA GLY A 63 -8.82 -2.22 -6.97
C GLY A 63 -8.65 -0.70 -6.94
N GLU A 64 -8.87 -0.07 -8.08
CA GLU A 64 -8.82 1.39 -8.20
C GLU A 64 -9.95 2.05 -7.37
N PRO A 65 -9.63 2.97 -6.44
CA PRO A 65 -10.63 3.67 -5.66
C PRO A 65 -11.59 4.49 -6.54
N SER A 66 -12.85 4.55 -6.16
CA SER A 66 -13.88 5.35 -6.84
C SER A 66 -14.87 5.95 -5.84
N TYR A 67 -15.51 7.06 -6.20
CA TYR A 67 -16.55 7.64 -5.35
C TYR A 67 -17.88 6.91 -5.51
N THR A 68 -18.64 6.83 -4.41
CA THR A 68 -20.04 6.40 -4.49
C THR A 68 -20.81 7.39 -5.38
N PRO A 69 -21.55 6.92 -6.40
CA PRO A 69 -22.41 7.79 -7.20
C PRO A 69 -23.36 8.57 -6.29
N ALA A 70 -23.42 9.89 -6.44
CA ALA A 70 -24.28 10.72 -5.61
C ALA A 70 -25.75 10.31 -5.79
N LYS A 71 -26.32 9.62 -4.80
CA LYS A 71 -27.74 9.23 -4.80
C LYS A 71 -28.70 10.35 -4.41
N SER A 72 -28.20 11.55 -4.07
CA SER A 72 -29.00 12.65 -3.56
C SER A 72 -28.59 14.00 -4.13
N GLN A 73 -29.54 14.71 -4.74
CA GLN A 73 -29.41 16.13 -5.13
C GLN A 73 -29.62 17.11 -3.96
N LYS A 74 -29.64 16.63 -2.70
CA LYS A 74 -29.83 17.51 -1.53
C LYS A 74 -28.53 18.28 -1.23
N ARG A 75 -28.66 19.59 -0.95
CA ARG A 75 -27.57 20.52 -0.53
C ARG A 75 -26.74 20.07 0.70
N LYS A 76 -27.11 18.98 1.38
CA LYS A 76 -26.41 18.35 2.52
C LYS A 76 -26.18 16.85 2.29
N ALA A 77 -25.83 16.44 1.07
CA ALA A 77 -25.30 15.09 0.88
C ALA A 77 -23.99 15.00 1.68
N GLY A 78 -23.89 14.00 2.58
CA GLY A 78 -22.63 13.77 3.31
C GLY A 78 -21.47 13.49 2.36
N ASN A 79 -20.24 13.64 2.83
CA ASN A 79 -19.03 13.43 2.04
C ASN A 79 -19.11 12.10 1.25
N PRO A 80 -18.71 12.09 -0.03
CA PRO A 80 -18.77 10.88 -0.84
C PRO A 80 -17.93 9.77 -0.20
N VAL A 81 -18.49 8.58 -0.09
CA VAL A 81 -17.78 7.40 0.42
C VAL A 81 -16.90 6.85 -0.69
N ILE A 82 -15.62 6.62 -0.38
CA ILE A 82 -14.66 6.01 -1.30
C ILE A 82 -14.90 4.49 -1.29
N GLN A 83 -15.08 3.90 -2.46
CA GLN A 83 -15.26 2.47 -2.69
C GLN A 83 -14.03 1.91 -3.39
N ILE A 84 -13.48 0.84 -2.84
CA ILE A 84 -12.32 0.13 -3.37
C ILE A 84 -12.77 -1.29 -3.70
N PRO A 85 -12.92 -1.66 -4.99
CA PRO A 85 -13.30 -3.01 -5.38
C PRO A 85 -12.30 -4.05 -4.87
N VAL A 86 -12.76 -5.24 -4.50
CA VAL A 86 -11.90 -6.36 -4.12
C VAL A 86 -12.41 -7.65 -4.77
N THR A 87 -11.57 -8.34 -5.51
CA THR A 87 -11.90 -9.65 -6.09
C THR A 87 -12.05 -10.68 -4.98
N TRP A 88 -13.26 -11.16 -4.74
CA TRP A 88 -13.59 -11.98 -3.57
C TRP A 88 -14.38 -13.24 -3.93
N GLN A 89 -14.05 -14.36 -3.30
CA GLN A 89 -14.74 -15.63 -3.43
C GLN A 89 -15.06 -16.24 -2.07
N TRP A 90 -16.29 -16.73 -1.91
CA TRP A 90 -16.68 -17.55 -0.78
C TRP A 90 -16.34 -19.01 -1.04
N VAL A 91 -15.81 -19.69 -0.02
CA VAL A 91 -15.44 -21.10 -0.02
C VAL A 91 -16.42 -21.87 0.84
N THR A 92 -16.92 -22.97 0.29
CA THR A 92 -17.71 -23.97 1.00
C THR A 92 -17.16 -25.36 0.66
N PRO A 93 -17.59 -26.44 1.35
CA PRO A 93 -17.29 -27.81 0.93
C PRO A 93 -17.71 -28.13 -0.51
N ASN A 94 -18.65 -27.37 -1.09
CA ASN A 94 -19.16 -27.56 -2.44
C ASN A 94 -18.40 -26.76 -3.51
N GLY A 95 -17.42 -25.93 -3.12
CA GLY A 95 -16.57 -25.19 -4.06
C GLY A 95 -16.40 -23.71 -3.74
N ARG A 96 -16.04 -22.93 -4.76
CA ARG A 96 -15.77 -21.48 -4.70
C ARG A 96 -16.84 -20.71 -5.46
N PHE A 97 -17.26 -19.57 -4.90
CA PHE A 97 -18.36 -18.77 -5.45
C PHE A 97 -18.01 -17.29 -5.42
N ASP A 98 -18.10 -16.63 -6.58
CA ASP A 98 -17.76 -15.23 -6.73
C ASP A 98 -18.72 -14.31 -5.97
N ALA A 99 -18.16 -13.32 -5.28
CA ALA A 99 -18.89 -12.18 -4.73
C ALA A 99 -18.61 -10.94 -5.60
N PRO A 100 -19.32 -10.78 -6.74
CA PRO A 100 -18.97 -9.80 -7.78
C PRO A 100 -19.11 -8.33 -7.34
N GLU A 101 -19.88 -8.08 -6.28
CA GLU A 101 -20.15 -6.74 -5.74
C GLU A 101 -19.29 -6.41 -4.50
N ALA A 102 -18.33 -7.28 -4.16
CA ALA A 102 -17.45 -7.14 -3.01
C ALA A 102 -16.53 -5.92 -3.12
N LYS A 103 -16.50 -5.11 -2.07
CA LYS A 103 -15.70 -3.87 -2.00
C LYS A 103 -15.45 -3.43 -0.58
N LEU A 104 -14.44 -2.61 -0.40
CA LEU A 104 -14.20 -1.84 0.81
C LEU A 104 -14.80 -0.45 0.67
N CYS A 105 -15.39 0.06 1.75
CA CYS A 105 -15.90 1.40 1.90
C CYS A 105 -15.03 2.13 2.91
N TYR A 106 -14.27 3.12 2.46
CA TYR A 106 -13.40 3.93 3.30
C TYR A 106 -14.09 5.23 3.70
N TYR A 107 -14.09 5.47 5.01
CA TYR A 107 -14.63 6.65 5.68
C TYR A 107 -13.49 7.38 6.39
N PRO A 108 -12.80 8.32 5.72
CA PRO A 108 -11.67 9.03 6.30
C PRO A 108 -12.00 9.71 7.65
N GLN A 109 -13.22 10.23 7.78
CA GLN A 109 -13.69 10.92 8.99
C GLN A 109 -13.85 10.01 10.22
N TYR A 110 -13.93 8.69 10.02
CA TYR A 110 -14.14 7.72 11.10
C TYR A 110 -13.00 6.71 11.21
N PRO A 111 -11.79 7.07 10.72
CA PRO A 111 -10.77 6.15 10.21
C PRO A 111 -11.27 4.71 10.11
N GLU A 112 -12.19 4.47 9.16
CA GLU A 112 -12.90 3.20 9.09
C GLU A 112 -12.93 2.66 7.67
N VAL A 113 -12.49 1.41 7.49
CA VAL A 113 -12.66 0.63 6.27
C VAL A 113 -13.62 -0.51 6.53
N ARG A 114 -14.77 -0.49 5.84
CA ARG A 114 -15.79 -1.53 5.95
C ARG A 114 -15.91 -2.36 4.68
N PHE A 115 -15.84 -3.67 4.80
CA PHE A 115 -16.17 -4.61 3.73
C PHE A 115 -17.67 -4.67 3.49
N SER A 116 -18.09 -4.54 2.24
CA SER A 116 -19.48 -4.38 1.81
C SER A 116 -19.74 -5.14 0.51
N GLY A 117 -21.02 -5.39 0.19
CA GLY A 117 -21.43 -5.98 -1.10
C GLY A 117 -21.12 -7.47 -1.26
N PHE A 118 -20.52 -8.06 -0.23
CA PHE A 118 -20.01 -9.43 -0.22
C PHE A 118 -21.06 -10.54 -0.31
N LEU A 119 -22.36 -10.25 -0.09
CA LEU A 119 -23.45 -11.20 -0.33
C LEU A 119 -24.12 -11.03 -1.70
N ARG A 120 -24.03 -9.84 -2.29
CA ARG A 120 -24.87 -9.46 -3.43
C ARG A 120 -24.34 -10.11 -4.70
N GLY A 121 -25.23 -10.79 -5.43
CA GLY A 121 -24.89 -11.47 -6.69
C GLY A 121 -24.11 -12.78 -6.52
N CYS A 122 -23.76 -13.17 -5.29
CA CYS A 122 -23.07 -14.43 -5.03
C CYS A 122 -24.07 -15.59 -4.95
N LYS A 123 -23.78 -16.66 -5.72
CA LYS A 123 -24.64 -17.86 -5.82
C LYS A 123 -24.80 -18.59 -4.48
N GLU A 124 -23.70 -18.78 -3.75
CA GLU A 124 -23.63 -19.50 -2.47
C GLU A 124 -22.95 -18.60 -1.43
N ALA A 125 -23.56 -17.45 -1.15
CA ALA A 125 -23.06 -16.54 -0.14
C ALA A 125 -23.35 -17.09 1.27
N PRO A 126 -22.54 -16.77 2.30
CA PRO A 126 -22.78 -17.15 3.69
C PRO A 126 -23.91 -16.31 4.31
N ASN A 127 -25.06 -16.25 3.65
CA ASN A 127 -26.23 -15.47 4.05
C ASN A 127 -26.72 -15.84 5.44
N GLU A 128 -26.63 -17.12 5.82
CA GLU A 128 -27.03 -17.58 7.14
C GLU A 128 -26.27 -16.86 8.25
N LEU A 129 -24.95 -16.80 8.10
CA LEU A 129 -24.04 -16.21 9.07
C LEU A 129 -23.69 -14.76 8.80
N LEU A 130 -24.21 -14.09 7.76
CA LEU A 130 -23.90 -12.69 7.50
C LEU A 130 -25.12 -11.78 7.20
N SER A 131 -26.31 -12.33 6.98
CA SER A 131 -27.52 -11.52 6.77
C SER A 131 -28.08 -10.97 8.08
N GLU A 132 -28.43 -9.68 8.12
CA GLU A 132 -29.10 -9.02 9.26
C GLU A 132 -30.38 -9.75 9.70
N THR A 133 -31.10 -10.37 8.77
CA THR A 133 -32.38 -11.07 9.03
C THR A 133 -32.23 -12.51 9.51
N LYS A 134 -30.99 -13.00 9.67
CA LYS A 134 -30.68 -14.38 10.06
C LYS A 134 -29.74 -14.37 11.26
N ARG A 135 -28.68 -15.18 11.25
CA ARG A 135 -27.66 -15.22 12.31
C ARG A 135 -26.64 -14.08 12.18
N GLY A 136 -26.97 -13.03 11.43
CA GLY A 136 -26.21 -11.79 11.22
C GLY A 136 -25.74 -11.06 12.49
N HIS A 137 -26.47 -11.23 13.58
CA HIS A 137 -26.17 -10.55 14.85
C HIS A 137 -25.60 -11.47 15.92
N GLU A 138 -25.40 -12.76 15.58
CA GLU A 138 -24.76 -13.71 16.48
C GLU A 138 -23.33 -13.25 16.78
N LEU A 139 -23.02 -13.03 18.04
CA LEU A 139 -21.66 -12.66 18.45
C LEU A 139 -20.73 -13.84 18.22
N ASN A 140 -19.45 -13.56 17.98
CA ASN A 140 -18.36 -14.55 17.98
C ASN A 140 -18.30 -15.49 16.78
N ARG A 141 -19.08 -15.24 15.74
CA ARG A 141 -18.80 -15.82 14.41
C ARG A 141 -17.42 -15.36 13.94
N CYS A 142 -16.75 -16.20 13.18
CA CYS A 142 -15.42 -15.90 12.67
C CYS A 142 -15.43 -15.86 11.14
N LEU A 143 -14.97 -14.75 10.58
CA LEU A 143 -14.66 -14.60 9.17
C LEU A 143 -13.19 -14.99 8.97
N PHE A 144 -12.95 -16.08 8.23
CA PHE A 144 -11.62 -16.47 7.79
C PHE A 144 -11.42 -16.05 6.35
N LEU A 145 -10.24 -15.53 6.01
CA LEU A 145 -9.90 -15.10 4.66
C LEU A 145 -8.42 -15.37 4.36
N GLY A 146 -8.10 -15.52 3.08
CA GLY A 146 -6.72 -15.71 2.64
C GLY A 146 -6.48 -15.14 1.24
N PRO A 147 -5.38 -14.42 1.01
CA PRO A 147 -4.99 -13.96 -0.32
C PRO A 147 -4.49 -15.14 -1.16
N VAL A 148 -4.98 -15.19 -2.41
CA VAL A 148 -4.54 -16.15 -3.43
C VAL A 148 -3.60 -15.46 -4.39
N LYS A 149 -2.38 -15.98 -4.48
CA LYS A 149 -1.35 -15.49 -5.40
C LYS A 149 -1.38 -16.25 -6.73
N ASN A 150 -1.08 -15.59 -7.84
CA ASN A 150 -0.83 -16.25 -9.12
C ASN A 150 0.63 -16.76 -9.18
N SER A 151 1.02 -17.36 -10.30
CA SER A 151 2.38 -17.89 -10.51
C SER A 151 3.48 -16.83 -10.48
N SER A 152 3.15 -15.56 -10.71
CA SER A 152 4.09 -14.43 -10.58
C SER A 152 4.10 -13.82 -9.18
N GLY A 153 3.41 -14.42 -8.21
CA GLY A 153 3.38 -13.94 -6.82
C GLY A 153 2.38 -12.81 -6.54
N GLU A 154 1.62 -12.36 -7.53
CA GLU A 154 0.63 -11.29 -7.38
C GLU A 154 -0.63 -11.83 -6.72
N THR A 155 -1.13 -11.15 -5.68
CA THR A 155 -2.44 -11.43 -5.10
C THR A 155 -3.53 -11.07 -6.11
N VAL A 156 -4.29 -12.06 -6.58
CA VAL A 156 -5.32 -11.87 -7.63
C VAL A 156 -6.75 -11.94 -7.11
N ARG A 157 -6.96 -12.57 -5.94
CA ARG A 157 -8.27 -12.70 -5.29
C ARG A 157 -8.12 -13.02 -3.82
N VAL A 158 -9.20 -12.84 -3.07
CA VAL A 158 -9.36 -13.32 -1.70
C VAL A 158 -10.33 -14.49 -1.70
N VAL A 159 -9.97 -15.56 -1.00
CA VAL A 159 -10.88 -16.66 -0.68
C VAL A 159 -11.24 -16.58 0.80
N ALA A 160 -12.51 -16.78 1.13
CA ALA A 160 -12.99 -16.61 2.50
C ALA A 160 -14.12 -17.57 2.85
N LEU A 161 -14.31 -17.80 4.15
CA LEU A 161 -15.45 -18.53 4.70
C LEU A 161 -15.84 -17.99 6.07
N VAL A 162 -17.04 -18.31 6.53
CA VAL A 162 -17.53 -17.89 7.85
C VAL A 162 -17.99 -19.12 8.61
N VAL A 163 -17.64 -19.18 9.90
CA VAL A 163 -18.10 -20.22 10.82
C VAL A 163 -18.98 -19.62 11.93
N GLY A 164 -19.91 -20.43 12.43
CA GLY A 164 -20.79 -20.08 13.54
C GLY A 164 -20.04 -19.96 14.86
N ALA A 165 -20.63 -19.26 15.83
CA ALA A 165 -19.99 -19.02 17.13
C ALA A 165 -19.73 -20.31 17.93
N GLY A 166 -20.56 -21.32 17.71
CA GLY A 166 -20.45 -22.64 18.35
C GLY A 166 -19.45 -23.59 17.68
N SER A 167 -18.82 -23.20 16.57
CA SER A 167 -17.89 -24.07 15.85
C SER A 167 -16.59 -24.29 16.63
N PRO A 168 -15.98 -25.49 16.56
CA PRO A 168 -14.66 -25.74 17.12
C PRO A 168 -13.59 -24.75 16.60
N ALA A 169 -13.68 -24.32 15.34
CA ALA A 169 -12.81 -23.28 14.77
C ALA A 169 -12.96 -21.92 15.47
N ALA A 170 -14.18 -21.49 15.82
CA ALA A 170 -14.39 -20.25 16.57
C ALA A 170 -13.81 -20.34 18.00
N GLN A 171 -13.89 -21.51 18.63
CA GLN A 171 -13.26 -21.76 19.94
C GLN A 171 -11.73 -21.78 19.85
N TYR A 172 -11.17 -22.30 18.77
CA TYR A 172 -9.73 -22.23 18.52
C TYR A 172 -9.23 -20.78 18.46
N VAL A 173 -9.93 -19.91 17.73
CA VAL A 173 -9.57 -18.48 17.60
C VAL A 173 -9.55 -17.76 18.95
N LEU A 174 -10.43 -18.14 19.87
CA LEU A 174 -10.47 -17.60 21.23
C LEU A 174 -9.23 -17.93 22.07
N GLY A 175 -8.58 -19.06 21.78
CA GLY A 175 -7.39 -19.52 22.50
C GLY A 175 -6.07 -19.08 21.89
N MET A 176 -6.07 -18.29 20.80
CA MET A 176 -4.85 -17.83 20.15
C MET A 176 -4.20 -16.68 20.93
N GLU A 177 -2.88 -16.73 21.12
CA GLU A 177 -2.11 -15.63 21.72
C GLU A 177 -2.16 -14.35 20.86
N THR A 178 -2.23 -14.50 19.53
CA THR A 178 -2.32 -13.39 18.56
C THR A 178 -3.73 -12.79 18.43
N PHE A 179 -4.70 -13.24 19.25
CA PHE A 179 -6.07 -12.79 19.15
C PHE A 179 -6.23 -11.35 19.65
N GLU A 180 -6.71 -10.48 18.76
CA GLU A 180 -7.14 -9.12 19.10
C GLU A 180 -8.62 -8.93 18.72
N ALA A 181 -9.44 -8.57 19.71
CA ALA A 181 -10.86 -8.41 19.51
C ALA A 181 -11.16 -7.25 18.54
N GLY A 182 -11.86 -7.55 17.45
CA GLY A 182 -12.29 -6.52 16.50
C GLY A 182 -11.26 -6.20 15.40
N HIS A 183 -10.12 -6.86 15.35
CA HIS A 183 -9.10 -6.72 14.31
C HIS A 183 -8.95 -8.01 13.47
N LEU A 184 -8.25 -7.92 12.34
CA LEU A 184 -7.83 -9.09 11.56
C LEU A 184 -6.52 -9.63 12.15
N CYS A 185 -6.44 -10.93 12.39
CA CYS A 185 -5.27 -11.58 12.99
C CYS A 185 -4.82 -12.77 12.13
N PRO A 186 -3.52 -13.05 12.02
CA PRO A 186 -3.03 -14.25 11.33
C PRO A 186 -3.32 -15.52 12.14
N ILE A 187 -3.72 -16.60 11.46
CA ILE A 187 -3.90 -17.92 12.09
C ILE A 187 -2.56 -18.62 12.31
N VAL A 188 -2.34 -19.15 13.52
CA VAL A 188 -1.14 -19.91 13.90
C VAL A 188 -1.48 -21.40 13.99
N HIS A 189 -1.65 -22.09 12.85
CA HIS A 189 -2.08 -23.49 12.82
C HIS A 189 -1.08 -24.39 12.08
N GLN A 190 -0.62 -25.47 12.73
CA GLN A 190 0.31 -26.50 12.22
C GLN A 190 1.46 -25.98 11.33
N SER A 191 2.00 -24.81 11.64
CA SER A 191 3.26 -24.32 11.10
C SER A 191 4.32 -24.48 12.19
N PRO A 192 5.57 -24.87 11.87
CA PRO A 192 6.67 -24.65 12.82
C PRO A 192 6.59 -23.18 13.22
N ARG A 193 6.67 -22.87 14.52
CA ARG A 193 6.55 -21.51 15.09
C ARG A 193 6.95 -20.49 14.04
N ARG A 194 5.96 -19.86 13.42
CA ARG A 194 6.22 -18.84 12.42
C ARG A 194 6.94 -17.77 13.22
N SER A 195 8.22 -17.58 12.89
CA SER A 195 9.03 -16.51 13.42
C SER A 195 8.22 -15.21 13.25
N ASP A 196 8.35 -14.28 14.19
CA ASP A 196 7.67 -12.98 14.17
C ASP A 196 7.76 -12.35 12.75
N GLU A 197 6.79 -11.51 12.35
CA GLU A 197 6.83 -10.83 11.04
C GLU A 197 8.14 -10.04 10.84
N PHE A 198 8.73 -9.63 11.96
CA PHE A 198 10.06 -9.05 12.08
C PHE A 198 11.15 -10.09 11.82
N ASP A 199 11.11 -11.24 12.50
CA ASP A 199 12.08 -12.32 12.33
C ASP A 199 12.18 -12.80 10.87
N MET A 200 11.08 -12.84 10.10
CA MET A 200 11.17 -13.26 8.69
C MET A 200 11.99 -12.29 7.83
N LEU A 201 11.74 -10.98 7.99
CA LEU A 201 12.49 -9.95 7.29
C LEU A 201 13.95 -9.89 7.79
N GLU A 202 14.15 -9.96 9.11
CA GLU A 202 15.48 -9.96 9.74
C GLU A 202 16.31 -11.16 9.29
N ASN A 203 15.75 -12.38 9.32
CA ASN A 203 16.45 -13.58 8.85
C ASN A 203 16.84 -13.45 7.36
N ALA A 204 15.95 -12.90 6.53
CA ALA A 204 16.24 -12.72 5.12
C ALA A 204 17.35 -11.67 4.90
N LEU A 205 17.35 -10.57 5.65
CA LEU A 205 18.36 -9.51 5.57
C LEU A 205 19.70 -9.90 6.19
N ALA A 206 19.72 -10.80 7.18
CA ALA A 206 20.94 -11.26 7.84
C ALA A 206 21.90 -11.92 6.83
N GLY A 207 21.35 -12.60 5.83
CA GLY A 207 22.13 -13.20 4.73
C GLY A 207 22.73 -12.18 3.75
N VAL A 208 22.36 -10.89 3.83
CA VAL A 208 22.71 -9.86 2.83
C VAL A 208 23.52 -8.72 3.43
N VAL A 209 23.22 -8.32 4.66
CA VAL A 209 23.88 -7.22 5.37
C VAL A 209 25.38 -7.49 5.55
N GLY A 210 26.20 -6.45 5.36
CA GLY A 210 27.66 -6.50 5.49
C GLY A 210 28.40 -7.19 4.35
N ARG A 211 27.70 -7.75 3.36
CA ARG A 211 28.31 -8.34 2.17
C ARG A 211 28.61 -7.25 1.13
N SER A 212 29.76 -7.34 0.49
CA SER A 212 30.07 -6.58 -0.73
C SER A 212 29.54 -7.34 -1.95
N ILE A 213 28.52 -6.78 -2.59
CA ILE A 213 27.72 -7.45 -3.62
C ILE A 213 27.98 -6.77 -4.98
N THR A 214 28.34 -7.55 -5.99
CA THR A 214 28.29 -7.08 -7.38
C THR A 214 26.84 -6.82 -7.76
N PRO A 215 26.46 -5.57 -8.08
CA PRO A 215 25.08 -5.18 -8.36
C PRO A 215 24.47 -6.05 -9.45
N TRP A 216 23.24 -6.46 -9.25
CA TRP A 216 22.52 -7.28 -10.20
C TRP A 216 21.02 -7.02 -10.12
N ARG A 217 20.30 -7.52 -11.11
CA ARG A 217 18.84 -7.55 -11.12
C ARG A 217 18.33 -8.93 -11.49
N LEU A 218 17.21 -9.32 -10.91
CA LEU A 218 16.42 -10.48 -11.30
C LEU A 218 15.18 -9.97 -12.03
N ARG A 219 15.01 -10.32 -13.30
CA ARG A 219 13.83 -9.93 -14.08
C ARG A 219 12.63 -10.81 -13.75
N THR A 220 11.43 -10.32 -14.08
CA THR A 220 10.17 -11.05 -13.85
C THR A 220 10.11 -12.41 -14.57
N ASP A 221 10.85 -12.59 -15.66
CA ASP A 221 10.97 -13.85 -16.40
C ASP A 221 12.05 -14.82 -15.83
N GLY A 222 12.67 -14.45 -14.72
CA GLY A 222 13.75 -15.20 -14.08
C GLY A 222 15.15 -14.92 -14.65
N THR A 223 15.28 -14.04 -15.65
CA THR A 223 16.58 -13.69 -16.23
C THR A 223 17.42 -12.87 -15.24
N VAL A 224 18.70 -13.23 -15.11
CA VAL A 224 19.68 -12.55 -14.26
C VAL A 224 20.56 -11.64 -15.11
N GLU A 225 20.70 -10.38 -14.71
CA GLU A 225 21.68 -9.45 -15.29
C GLU A 225 22.68 -8.98 -14.24
N ARG A 226 23.96 -9.28 -14.48
CA ARG A 226 25.07 -9.01 -13.56
C ARG A 226 26.37 -8.76 -14.35
N PRO A 227 27.02 -7.59 -14.22
CA PRO A 227 26.65 -6.48 -13.35
C PRO A 227 25.50 -5.62 -13.93
N TYR A 228 24.63 -5.11 -13.05
CA TYR A 228 23.63 -4.08 -13.38
C TYR A 228 23.93 -2.79 -12.62
N ILE A 229 24.41 -1.75 -13.31
CA ILE A 229 25.03 -0.58 -12.65
C ILE A 229 24.23 0.72 -12.74
N ALA A 230 22.97 0.64 -13.17
CA ALA A 230 22.08 1.78 -13.27
C ALA A 230 21.81 2.47 -11.90
N PRO A 231 21.28 3.70 -11.87
CA PRO A 231 21.03 4.41 -10.60
C PRO A 231 20.11 3.69 -9.61
N ASN A 232 19.15 2.91 -10.10
CA ASN A 232 18.20 2.09 -9.33
C ASN A 232 18.75 0.70 -8.94
N ALA A 233 19.98 0.34 -9.34
CA ALA A 233 20.57 -0.97 -9.05
C ALA A 233 20.51 -1.37 -7.58
N PRO A 234 20.73 -0.49 -6.58
CA PRO A 234 20.64 -0.87 -5.17
C PRO A 234 19.27 -1.37 -4.71
N GLY A 235 18.18 -0.82 -5.24
CA GLY A 235 16.84 -1.34 -4.95
C GLY A 235 16.66 -2.74 -5.53
N LEU A 236 16.95 -2.89 -6.82
CA LEU A 236 16.79 -4.17 -7.51
C LEU A 236 17.75 -5.27 -7.02
N THR A 237 18.94 -4.91 -6.57
CA THR A 237 19.88 -5.86 -5.95
C THR A 237 19.37 -6.32 -4.59
N LEU A 238 18.78 -5.42 -3.78
CA LEU A 238 18.17 -5.80 -2.50
C LEU A 238 17.02 -6.78 -2.71
N GLU A 239 16.10 -6.45 -3.60
CA GLU A 239 14.97 -7.31 -4.00
C GLU A 239 15.50 -8.69 -4.45
N ALA A 240 16.47 -8.71 -5.36
CA ALA A 240 16.99 -9.94 -5.94
C ALA A 240 17.73 -10.83 -4.92
N GLU A 241 18.48 -10.26 -3.98
CA GLU A 241 19.13 -11.03 -2.88
C GLU A 241 18.09 -11.64 -1.91
N LEU A 242 16.90 -11.04 -1.81
CA LEU A 242 15.78 -11.58 -1.03
C LEU A 242 14.86 -12.49 -1.87
N GLY A 243 15.26 -12.84 -3.09
CA GLY A 243 14.52 -13.72 -4.00
C GLY A 243 13.31 -13.05 -4.68
N VAL A 244 13.23 -11.73 -4.65
CA VAL A 244 12.18 -10.92 -5.29
C VAL A 244 12.66 -10.45 -6.67
N GLY A 245 11.89 -10.74 -7.72
CA GLY A 245 12.17 -10.25 -9.08
C GLY A 245 11.64 -8.83 -9.30
N GLU A 246 12.10 -8.14 -10.35
CA GLU A 246 11.63 -6.81 -10.77
C GLU A 246 10.09 -6.79 -10.77
N ASN A 247 9.51 -6.04 -9.83
CA ASN A 247 8.07 -5.92 -9.67
C ASN A 247 7.48 -5.05 -10.79
N ALA A 248 6.78 -5.68 -11.74
CA ALA A 248 5.95 -4.98 -12.72
C ALA A 248 4.56 -4.60 -12.17
N VAL A 249 4.21 -5.10 -10.98
CA VAL A 249 2.87 -5.00 -10.39
C VAL A 249 2.92 -4.21 -9.07
N PRO A 250 1.97 -3.27 -8.82
CA PRO A 250 1.91 -2.52 -7.57
C PRO A 250 1.56 -3.38 -6.34
N GLY A 251 2.48 -3.56 -5.40
CA GLY A 251 2.31 -4.22 -4.09
C GLY A 251 3.56 -4.08 -3.21
N PRO A 252 3.58 -4.63 -1.97
CA PRO A 252 4.80 -4.73 -1.17
C PRO A 252 5.80 -5.69 -1.83
N ASP A 253 7.10 -5.44 -1.63
CA ASP A 253 8.17 -6.13 -2.35
C ASP A 253 8.51 -7.50 -1.74
N PHE A 254 8.58 -7.60 -0.40
CA PHE A 254 8.92 -8.83 0.32
C PHE A 254 7.88 -9.15 1.39
N ASP A 255 7.17 -10.27 1.22
CA ASP A 255 6.05 -10.68 2.07
C ASP A 255 4.97 -9.58 2.23
N ILE A 256 5.00 -8.83 3.33
CA ILE A 256 4.15 -7.67 3.60
C ILE A 256 4.90 -6.33 3.55
N TRP A 257 6.23 -6.35 3.41
CA TRP A 257 7.12 -5.19 3.50
C TRP A 257 7.44 -4.60 2.12
N GLU A 258 7.27 -3.28 1.96
CA GLU A 258 7.90 -2.51 0.89
C GLU A 258 9.38 -2.27 1.24
N LEU A 259 10.29 -2.61 0.33
CA LEU A 259 11.72 -2.47 0.54
C LEU A 259 12.20 -1.14 -0.04
N LYS A 260 12.95 -0.37 0.76
CA LYS A 260 13.54 0.90 0.32
C LYS A 260 15.03 0.91 0.60
N ALA A 261 15.84 0.66 -0.44
CA ALA A 261 17.28 0.83 -0.37
C ALA A 261 17.65 2.33 -0.27
N ILE A 262 18.24 2.73 0.84
CA ILE A 262 18.54 4.14 1.15
C ILE A 262 20.04 4.40 1.07
N LYS A 263 20.46 5.30 0.19
CA LYS A 263 21.87 5.64 0.04
C LYS A 263 22.37 6.33 1.30
N GLN A 264 23.46 5.82 1.86
CA GLN A 264 24.14 6.40 3.01
C GLN A 264 25.57 6.81 2.65
N LYS A 265 26.11 7.76 3.42
CA LYS A 265 27.53 8.17 3.30
C LYS A 265 28.47 7.26 4.08
N SER A 266 27.95 6.59 5.11
CA SER A 266 28.59 5.53 5.88
C SER A 266 27.52 4.68 6.56
N LEU A 267 27.84 3.44 6.92
CA LEU A 267 26.91 2.46 7.52
C LEU A 267 27.05 2.37 9.06
N ASP A 268 27.83 3.26 9.66
CA ASP A 268 28.13 3.30 11.10
C ASP A 268 27.01 3.92 11.95
N ARG A 269 26.19 4.79 11.35
CA ARG A 269 25.03 5.43 11.98
C ARG A 269 23.95 5.76 10.94
N ARG A 270 22.73 6.02 11.42
CA ARG A 270 21.62 6.50 10.59
C ARG A 270 21.84 7.96 10.20
N TYR A 271 21.72 8.28 8.91
CA TYR A 271 21.69 9.66 8.43
C TYR A 271 20.38 9.97 7.73
N GLY A 272 19.98 11.24 7.84
CA GLY A 272 18.87 11.77 7.05
C GLY A 272 19.15 11.62 5.56
N HIS A 273 18.13 11.16 4.83
CA HIS A 273 18.17 10.99 3.39
C HIS A 273 16.76 11.19 2.83
N LYS A 274 16.62 11.88 1.69
CA LYS A 274 15.32 12.02 1.02
C LYS A 274 14.90 10.70 0.38
N VAL A 275 13.89 10.05 0.92
CA VAL A 275 13.31 8.83 0.39
C VAL A 275 12.14 9.16 -0.53
N THR A 276 12.05 8.46 -1.66
CA THR A 276 10.85 8.55 -2.52
C THR A 276 9.76 7.67 -1.94
N LEU A 277 8.60 8.26 -1.66
CA LEU A 277 7.41 7.53 -1.25
C LEU A 277 6.79 6.89 -2.49
N PHE A 278 6.34 7.71 -3.44
CA PHE A 278 5.74 7.26 -4.70
C PHE A 278 5.86 8.35 -5.78
N THR A 279 5.59 8.01 -7.05
CA THR A 279 5.82 8.90 -8.21
C THR A 279 4.63 8.98 -9.18
N PRO A 280 3.47 9.50 -8.74
CA PRO A 280 2.30 9.56 -9.59
C PRO A 280 2.40 10.73 -10.57
N GLN A 281 1.93 10.53 -11.79
CA GLN A 281 1.71 11.64 -12.72
C GLN A 281 0.43 12.41 -12.34
N PRO A 282 0.29 13.72 -12.60
CA PRO A 282 -0.94 14.45 -12.30
C PRO A 282 -2.12 13.89 -13.12
N ASP A 283 -3.32 13.83 -12.54
CA ASP A 283 -4.58 13.48 -13.22
C ASP A 283 -5.45 14.70 -13.56
N LEU A 284 -5.12 15.88 -13.01
CA LEU A 284 -5.86 17.11 -13.24
C LEU A 284 -5.02 18.18 -13.95
N PRO A 285 -5.64 19.10 -14.71
CA PRO A 285 -7.05 19.07 -15.11
C PRO A 285 -7.33 17.92 -16.10
N GLU A 286 -8.55 17.38 -16.14
CA GLU A 286 -8.87 16.27 -17.06
C GLU A 286 -8.80 16.71 -18.53
N THR A 287 -9.33 17.91 -18.82
CA THR A 287 -9.31 18.52 -20.16
C THR A 287 -8.27 19.62 -20.23
N GLY A 288 -7.52 19.69 -21.34
CA GLY A 288 -6.51 20.73 -21.54
C GLY A 288 -5.19 20.51 -20.78
N ARG A 289 -4.98 19.31 -20.20
CA ARG A 289 -3.71 18.93 -19.57
C ARG A 289 -2.56 19.03 -20.57
N LEU A 290 -1.51 19.74 -20.18
CA LEU A 290 -0.29 19.83 -20.98
C LEU A 290 0.42 18.48 -21.04
N SER A 291 1.09 18.20 -22.17
CA SER A 291 2.08 17.13 -22.21
C SER A 291 3.24 17.45 -21.26
N THR A 292 4.01 16.45 -20.83
CA THR A 292 5.20 16.69 -19.98
C THR A 292 6.17 17.68 -20.64
N VAL A 293 6.35 17.60 -21.96
CA VAL A 293 7.19 18.55 -22.71
C VAL A 293 6.63 19.96 -22.60
N ASP A 294 5.37 20.17 -22.95
CA ASP A 294 4.76 21.50 -22.95
C ASP A 294 4.72 22.10 -21.54
N PHE A 295 4.46 21.27 -20.53
CA PHE A 295 4.48 21.67 -19.14
C PHE A 295 5.87 22.18 -18.72
N VAL A 296 6.93 21.41 -19.02
CA VAL A 296 8.31 21.76 -18.66
C VAL A 296 8.79 22.99 -19.46
N LEU A 297 8.46 23.10 -20.74
CA LEU A 297 8.80 24.28 -21.54
C LEU A 297 8.10 25.54 -21.03
N ARG A 298 6.85 25.42 -20.57
CA ARG A 298 6.09 26.56 -20.04
C ARG A 298 6.54 26.98 -18.64
N TYR A 299 6.60 26.02 -17.72
CA TYR A 299 6.76 26.29 -16.29
C TYR A 299 8.15 26.00 -15.73
N GLY A 300 8.99 25.27 -16.46
CA GLY A 300 10.37 25.02 -16.07
C GLY A 300 11.32 26.16 -16.43
N HIS A 301 12.61 25.82 -16.38
CA HIS A 301 13.75 26.67 -16.72
C HIS A 301 14.73 25.92 -17.64
N VAL A 302 15.56 26.68 -18.35
CA VAL A 302 16.63 26.13 -19.20
C VAL A 302 17.68 25.47 -18.30
N HIS A 303 18.03 24.22 -18.60
CA HIS A 303 19.02 23.45 -17.86
C HIS A 303 20.34 23.32 -18.62
N THR A 304 20.30 23.11 -19.94
CA THR A 304 21.50 23.13 -20.79
C THR A 304 21.23 23.87 -22.10
N THR A 305 22.28 24.41 -22.69
CA THR A 305 22.30 25.02 -24.02
C THR A 305 23.35 24.36 -24.89
N ASP A 306 23.28 24.58 -26.21
CA ASP A 306 24.37 24.27 -27.13
C ASP A 306 25.45 25.38 -27.12
N GLU A 307 26.44 25.26 -28.00
CA GLU A 307 27.53 26.23 -28.16
C GLU A 307 27.06 27.61 -28.64
N ASN A 308 25.90 27.69 -29.27
CA ASN A 308 25.29 28.95 -29.75
C ASN A 308 24.39 29.60 -28.69
N GLY A 309 24.21 28.96 -27.53
CA GLY A 309 23.34 29.43 -26.46
C GLY A 309 21.88 29.01 -26.63
N GLU A 310 21.55 28.17 -27.61
CA GLU A 310 20.19 27.66 -27.81
C GLU A 310 19.87 26.54 -26.81
N PRO A 311 18.70 26.55 -26.15
CA PRO A 311 18.34 25.53 -25.17
C PRO A 311 18.31 24.10 -25.74
N THR A 312 19.04 23.19 -25.09
CA THR A 312 19.07 21.75 -25.40
C THR A 312 18.34 20.90 -24.36
N SER A 313 18.11 21.42 -23.16
CA SER A 313 17.22 20.81 -22.18
C SER A 313 16.56 21.82 -21.25
N TYR A 314 15.36 21.48 -20.79
CA TYR A 314 14.60 22.19 -19.77
C TYR A 314 14.28 21.27 -18.61
N TYR A 315 14.28 21.82 -17.41
CA TYR A 315 13.93 21.13 -16.17
C TYR A 315 12.78 21.85 -15.48
N PHE A 316 11.90 21.07 -14.85
CA PHE A 316 10.96 21.55 -13.85
C PHE A 316 11.30 20.91 -12.51
N THR A 317 11.58 21.74 -11.52
CA THR A 317 12.12 21.35 -10.22
C THR A 317 11.40 22.07 -9.08
N SER A 318 11.72 21.70 -7.84
CA SER A 318 11.32 22.46 -6.64
C SER A 318 11.70 23.95 -6.73
N GLY A 319 12.70 24.33 -7.55
CA GLY A 319 13.09 25.69 -7.87
C GLY A 319 11.99 26.53 -8.56
N ASP A 320 11.08 25.89 -9.29
CA ASP A 320 10.08 26.56 -10.13
C ASP A 320 8.73 26.77 -9.41
N ILE A 321 8.65 26.27 -8.18
CA ILE A 321 7.45 26.22 -7.35
C ILE A 321 7.65 27.09 -6.10
N GLN A 322 6.61 27.83 -5.74
CA GLN A 322 6.46 28.50 -4.46
C GLN A 322 5.51 27.68 -3.58
N ARG A 323 5.90 27.44 -2.32
CA ARG A 323 5.03 26.79 -1.33
C ARG A 323 4.31 27.83 -0.47
N GLU A 324 3.31 27.38 0.27
CA GLU A 324 2.63 28.23 1.25
C GLU A 324 3.64 28.79 2.27
N GLY A 325 3.56 30.09 2.53
CA GLY A 325 4.49 30.79 3.44
C GLY A 325 5.86 31.13 2.86
N GLU A 326 6.20 30.67 1.64
CA GLU A 326 7.44 31.06 0.96
C GLU A 326 7.23 32.34 0.13
N ASP A 327 8.21 33.26 0.17
CA ASP A 327 8.32 34.35 -0.80
C ASP A 327 9.34 33.97 -1.87
N LYS A 328 8.84 33.57 -3.04
CA LYS A 328 9.67 33.14 -4.16
C LYS A 328 9.23 33.82 -5.46
N PRO A 329 9.68 35.07 -5.70
CA PRO A 329 9.20 35.86 -6.83
C PRO A 329 9.40 35.20 -8.19
N GLY A 330 10.52 34.47 -8.38
CA GLY A 330 10.86 33.80 -9.64
C GLY A 330 10.16 32.47 -9.90
N ALA A 331 9.45 31.89 -8.93
CA ALA A 331 8.63 30.71 -9.17
C ALA A 331 7.46 31.09 -10.09
N LYS A 332 7.06 30.19 -10.99
CA LYS A 332 5.90 30.40 -11.88
C LYS A 332 4.63 29.76 -11.32
N LEU A 333 4.78 28.77 -10.46
CA LEU A 333 3.68 27.98 -9.90
C LEU A 333 3.62 28.08 -8.38
N GLU A 334 2.42 27.98 -7.82
CA GLU A 334 2.12 27.83 -6.40
C GLU A 334 1.67 26.41 -6.12
N LEU A 335 2.28 25.76 -5.14
CA LEU A 335 1.87 24.44 -4.64
C LEU A 335 0.86 24.62 -3.51
N VAL A 336 -0.32 24.03 -3.67
CA VAL A 336 -1.44 24.17 -2.75
C VAL A 336 -2.00 22.79 -2.39
N LEU A 337 -2.31 22.59 -1.11
CA LEU A 337 -3.06 21.44 -0.61
C LEU A 337 -4.52 21.87 -0.42
N GLU A 338 -5.41 21.44 -1.31
CA GLU A 338 -6.84 21.80 -1.30
C GLU A 338 -7.69 20.69 -0.68
N GLY A 339 -8.72 21.08 0.06
CA GLY A 339 -9.67 20.15 0.68
C GLY A 339 -9.13 19.42 1.91
N PHE A 340 -8.00 19.85 2.49
CA PHE A 340 -7.44 19.25 3.70
C PHE A 340 -7.66 20.12 4.95
N THR A 341 -8.10 19.52 6.05
CA THR A 341 -8.21 20.18 7.36
C THR A 341 -7.29 19.55 8.40
N ASP A 342 -7.26 18.22 8.49
CA ASP A 342 -6.30 17.45 9.28
C ASP A 342 -6.27 15.99 8.83
N ALA A 343 -5.41 15.18 9.45
CA ALA A 343 -5.22 13.77 9.10
C ALA A 343 -6.50 12.91 9.11
N ARG A 344 -7.59 13.34 9.76
CA ARG A 344 -8.87 12.62 9.78
C ARG A 344 -9.95 13.36 8.99
N HIS A 345 -9.78 14.66 8.76
CA HIS A 345 -10.77 15.49 8.10
C HIS A 345 -10.21 16.08 6.80
N PHE A 346 -10.60 15.47 5.68
CA PHE A 346 -10.35 16.00 4.35
C PHE A 346 -11.52 15.71 3.40
N ASP A 347 -11.77 16.61 2.45
CA ASP A 347 -12.70 16.42 1.36
C ASP A 347 -12.12 15.34 0.43
N PRO A 348 -12.83 14.23 0.18
CA PRO A 348 -12.38 13.22 -0.77
C PRO A 348 -12.06 13.80 -2.16
N ASN A 349 -12.72 14.89 -2.58
CA ASN A 349 -12.44 15.59 -3.86
C ASN A 349 -11.27 16.57 -3.77
N GLY A 350 -10.57 16.63 -2.65
CA GLY A 350 -9.38 17.44 -2.48
C GLY A 350 -8.22 16.99 -3.37
N MET A 351 -7.17 17.81 -3.41
CA MET A 351 -6.02 17.56 -4.26
C MET A 351 -4.77 18.26 -3.76
N ILE A 352 -3.62 17.78 -4.22
CA ILE A 352 -2.39 18.56 -4.24
C ILE A 352 -2.32 19.21 -5.63
N ALA A 353 -2.21 20.53 -5.70
CA ALA A 353 -2.34 21.28 -6.94
C ALA A 353 -1.19 22.25 -7.17
N LEU A 354 -0.85 22.43 -8.44
CA LEU A 354 0.04 23.47 -8.95
C LEU A 354 -0.79 24.51 -9.70
N TYR A 355 -0.83 25.72 -9.18
CA TYR A 355 -1.52 26.85 -9.78
C TYR A 355 -0.53 27.82 -10.41
N GLU A 356 -0.84 28.33 -11.60
CA GLU A 356 -0.08 29.43 -12.18
C GLU A 356 -0.24 30.70 -11.32
N LYS A 357 0.88 31.31 -10.94
CA LYS A 357 0.89 32.54 -10.14
C LYS A 357 0.15 33.66 -10.87
N GLY A 358 -0.66 34.40 -10.12
CA GLY A 358 -1.43 35.55 -10.63
C GLY A 358 -2.73 35.16 -11.34
N THR A 359 -2.73 34.17 -12.25
CA THR A 359 -3.95 33.73 -12.94
C THR A 359 -4.77 32.72 -12.13
N ARG A 360 -4.10 31.98 -11.23
CA ARG A 360 -4.67 30.84 -10.49
C ARG A 360 -5.24 29.76 -11.42
N HIS A 361 -4.73 29.66 -12.65
CA HIS A 361 -5.06 28.57 -13.56
C HIS A 361 -4.43 27.26 -13.07
N LEU A 362 -5.19 26.17 -13.04
CA LEU A 362 -4.69 24.86 -12.62
C LEU A 362 -3.74 24.29 -13.67
N ALA A 363 -2.44 24.29 -13.38
CA ALA A 363 -1.41 23.80 -14.29
C ALA A 363 -1.28 22.27 -14.23
N ALA A 364 -1.32 21.71 -13.02
CA ALA A 364 -1.33 20.27 -12.77
C ALA A 364 -1.94 20.01 -11.39
N GLY A 365 -2.60 18.87 -11.22
CA GLY A 365 -3.10 18.45 -9.91
C GLY A 365 -3.12 16.93 -9.76
N TRP A 366 -3.01 16.50 -8.50
CA TRP A 366 -3.14 15.13 -8.06
C TRP A 366 -4.35 15.02 -7.14
N SER A 367 -5.43 14.39 -7.62
CA SER A 367 -6.60 14.14 -6.78
C SER A 367 -6.23 13.25 -5.60
N PHE A 368 -6.88 13.46 -4.44
CA PHE A 368 -6.71 12.57 -3.29
C PHE A 368 -7.08 11.14 -3.61
N LEU A 369 -8.06 10.89 -4.49
CA LEU A 369 -8.42 9.55 -4.94
C LEU A 369 -7.25 8.83 -5.62
N LYS A 370 -6.55 9.54 -6.51
CA LYS A 370 -5.37 8.99 -7.18
C LYS A 370 -4.24 8.73 -6.19
N LEU A 371 -3.94 9.70 -5.33
CA LEU A 371 -2.88 9.58 -4.34
C LEU A 371 -3.16 8.43 -3.36
N LEU A 372 -4.40 8.30 -2.87
CA LEU A 372 -4.86 7.18 -2.04
C LEU A 372 -4.70 5.84 -2.76
N GLY A 373 -5.06 5.78 -4.05
CA GLY A 373 -4.87 4.60 -4.88
C GLY A 373 -3.42 4.14 -4.92
N HIS A 374 -2.45 5.06 -4.97
CA HIS A 374 -1.04 4.72 -4.84
C HIS A 374 -0.65 4.34 -3.40
N TRP A 375 -1.15 5.08 -2.40
CA TRP A 375 -0.78 4.92 -1.01
C TRP A 375 -1.20 3.56 -0.43
N GLN A 376 -2.45 3.15 -0.67
CA GLN A 376 -3.05 1.93 -0.12
C GLN A 376 -2.36 0.63 -0.53
N ARG A 377 -1.53 0.65 -1.59
CA ARG A 377 -0.89 -0.55 -2.14
C ARG A 377 0.50 -0.83 -1.57
N LYS A 378 1.21 0.20 -1.08
CA LYS A 378 2.67 0.12 -0.87
C LYS A 378 3.17 0.50 0.51
N HIS A 379 2.42 1.28 1.29
CA HIS A 379 3.05 1.99 2.42
C HIS A 379 2.69 1.50 3.81
N ASN A 380 1.96 0.39 3.95
CA ASN A 380 1.56 -0.11 5.27
C ASN A 380 2.71 -0.63 6.15
N ARG A 381 3.69 -1.28 5.51
CA ARG A 381 4.92 -1.75 6.12
C ARG A 381 6.05 -1.38 5.19
N ALA A 382 7.07 -0.70 5.69
CA ALA A 382 8.24 -0.38 4.88
C ALA A 382 9.54 -0.59 5.65
N ALA A 383 10.50 -1.23 5.00
CA ALA A 383 11.84 -1.43 5.51
C ALA A 383 12.83 -0.54 4.77
N TYR A 384 13.40 0.43 5.48
CA TYR A 384 14.41 1.34 4.96
C TYR A 384 15.79 0.75 5.25
N VAL A 385 16.38 0.13 4.23
CA VAL A 385 17.66 -0.60 4.33
C VAL A 385 18.80 0.31 3.83
N PRO A 386 19.76 0.70 4.68
CA PRO A 386 20.85 1.58 4.26
C PRO A 386 21.81 0.84 3.31
N TYR A 387 22.37 1.56 2.33
CA TYR A 387 23.42 1.00 1.48
C TYR A 387 24.53 2.01 1.16
N MET A 388 25.72 1.50 0.90
CA MET A 388 26.82 2.21 0.24
C MET A 388 27.06 1.64 -1.15
N ARG A 389 27.45 2.51 -2.08
CA ARG A 389 27.92 2.13 -3.41
C ARG A 389 29.36 2.56 -3.56
N SER A 390 30.21 1.63 -3.97
CA SER A 390 31.63 1.88 -4.23
C SER A 390 32.02 1.43 -5.64
N GLY A 391 33.22 1.82 -6.10
CA GLY A 391 33.71 1.47 -7.44
C GLY A 391 33.03 2.20 -8.61
N LYS A 392 33.41 1.81 -9.83
CA LYS A 392 32.88 2.33 -11.11
C LYS A 392 32.86 1.21 -12.16
N GLY A 393 31.95 1.32 -13.14
CA GLY A 393 31.80 0.31 -14.19
C GLY A 393 31.58 -1.09 -13.61
N ASP A 394 32.24 -2.09 -14.18
CA ASP A 394 32.15 -3.49 -13.75
C ASP A 394 32.73 -3.74 -12.35
N GLY A 395 33.57 -2.81 -11.83
CA GLY A 395 34.06 -2.83 -10.46
C GLY A 395 33.12 -2.20 -9.43
N THR A 396 31.88 -1.87 -9.82
CA THR A 396 30.88 -1.34 -8.87
C THR A 396 30.50 -2.41 -7.85
N SER A 397 30.46 -2.06 -6.57
CA SER A 397 29.87 -2.89 -5.52
C SER A 397 28.82 -2.14 -4.70
N ILE A 398 27.90 -2.89 -4.11
CA ILE A 398 26.90 -2.40 -3.16
C ILE A 398 27.06 -3.18 -1.86
N GLU A 399 27.00 -2.47 -0.75
CA GLU A 399 27.02 -3.03 0.60
C GLU A 399 25.81 -2.51 1.36
N PHE A 400 25.01 -3.42 1.92
CA PHE A 400 23.85 -3.08 2.76
C PHE A 400 24.26 -3.05 4.23
N GLY A 401 23.80 -2.05 4.97
CA GLY A 401 24.18 -1.83 6.37
C GLY A 401 23.17 -2.39 7.38
N PRO A 402 23.61 -2.55 8.65
CA PRO A 402 22.82 -3.22 9.69
C PRO A 402 21.77 -2.33 10.36
N LEU A 403 21.83 -1.01 10.16
CA LEU A 403 20.99 -0.03 10.85
C LEU A 403 19.70 0.23 10.08
N ILE A 404 18.72 -0.64 10.28
CA ILE A 404 17.45 -0.64 9.56
C ILE A 404 16.44 0.23 10.29
N THR A 405 15.57 0.90 9.52
CA THR A 405 14.40 1.60 10.05
C THR A 405 13.15 0.96 9.47
N LEU A 406 12.21 0.57 10.32
CA LEU A 406 10.94 -0.01 9.94
C LEU A 406 9.81 0.98 10.23
N GLY A 407 8.96 1.20 9.23
CA GLY A 407 7.70 1.92 9.39
C GLY A 407 6.52 0.95 9.42
N ILE A 408 5.68 1.06 10.45
CA ILE A 408 4.61 0.12 10.76
C ILE A 408 3.28 0.87 10.89
N SER A 409 2.31 0.45 10.06
CA SER A 409 0.96 1.01 9.93
C SER A 409 0.98 2.48 9.51
N THR A 410 0.22 2.78 8.45
CA THR A 410 0.16 4.14 7.90
C THR A 410 -1.28 4.53 7.62
N GLY A 411 -1.51 5.84 7.48
CA GLY A 411 -2.78 6.36 6.98
C GLY A 411 -2.56 7.40 5.90
N PHE A 412 -3.43 7.43 4.90
CA PHE A 412 -3.33 8.44 3.84
C PHE A 412 -3.42 9.86 4.40
N GLY A 413 -4.24 10.08 5.43
CA GLY A 413 -4.32 11.36 6.12
C GLY A 413 -3.03 11.76 6.86
N MET A 414 -2.22 10.80 7.34
CA MET A 414 -0.91 11.10 7.91
C MET A 414 0.05 11.62 6.85
N PHE A 415 0.01 11.05 5.63
CA PHE A 415 0.76 11.59 4.50
C PHE A 415 0.36 13.03 4.17
N LEU A 416 -0.94 13.33 4.11
CA LEU A 416 -1.41 14.71 3.85
C LEU A 416 -1.01 15.67 4.97
N GLN A 417 -1.06 15.22 6.23
CA GLN A 417 -0.58 15.99 7.37
C GLN A 417 0.93 16.27 7.27
N ALA A 418 1.73 15.24 7.01
CA ALA A 418 3.17 15.38 6.81
C ALA A 418 3.50 16.31 5.63
N PHE A 419 2.65 16.33 4.59
CA PHE A 419 2.78 17.25 3.47
C PHE A 419 2.52 18.70 3.87
N ARG A 420 1.42 18.94 4.61
CA ARG A 420 1.13 20.27 5.18
C ARG A 420 2.25 20.76 6.09
N ASP A 421 2.81 19.87 6.89
CA ASP A 421 3.87 20.20 7.85
C ASP A 421 5.25 20.33 7.18
N GLY A 422 5.34 20.17 5.85
CA GLY A 422 6.57 20.30 5.07
C GLY A 422 7.55 19.13 5.22
N LYS A 423 7.19 18.07 5.95
CA LYS A 423 7.99 16.85 6.13
C LYS A 423 7.97 15.99 4.87
N ALA A 424 6.77 15.75 4.32
CA ALA A 424 6.60 15.19 3.00
C ALA A 424 6.55 16.33 1.96
N VAL A 425 7.19 16.14 0.82
CA VAL A 425 7.35 17.18 -0.19
C VAL A 425 7.10 16.64 -1.59
N TYR A 426 6.55 17.49 -2.45
CA TYR A 426 6.63 17.30 -3.89
C TYR A 426 8.02 17.78 -4.36
N ASP A 427 8.78 16.88 -4.98
CA ASP A 427 10.15 17.08 -5.47
C ASP A 427 10.20 16.67 -6.95
N PRO A 428 9.73 17.53 -7.86
CA PRO A 428 9.74 17.24 -9.28
C PRO A 428 11.15 17.26 -9.85
N GLY A 429 11.33 16.48 -10.91
CA GLY A 429 12.49 16.50 -11.78
C GLY A 429 12.11 16.19 -13.23
N ASP A 430 10.93 16.67 -13.65
CA ASP A 430 10.45 16.52 -15.02
C ASP A 430 11.41 17.23 -15.97
N LYS A 431 11.77 16.56 -17.07
CA LYS A 431 12.75 17.05 -18.04
C LYS A 431 12.20 16.96 -19.45
N ALA A 432 12.55 17.96 -20.26
CA ALA A 432 12.43 17.92 -21.72
C ALA A 432 13.83 18.04 -22.32
N THR A 433 14.22 17.12 -23.20
CA THR A 433 15.54 17.12 -23.86
C THR A 433 15.37 17.14 -25.36
N LEU A 434 16.15 17.96 -26.06
CA LEU A 434 16.15 17.99 -27.51
C LEU A 434 16.99 16.81 -28.03
N VAL A 435 16.35 15.90 -28.76
CA VAL A 435 17.00 14.74 -29.41
C VAL A 435 16.57 14.74 -30.86
N ASP A 436 17.53 14.81 -31.79
CA ASP A 436 17.28 14.85 -33.24
C ASP A 436 16.25 15.91 -33.65
N GLY A 437 16.34 17.11 -33.05
CA GLY A 437 15.44 18.23 -33.31
C GLY A 437 14.04 18.11 -32.68
N LYS A 438 13.78 17.07 -31.87
CA LYS A 438 12.50 16.86 -31.20
C LYS A 438 12.64 16.83 -29.67
N TRP A 439 11.76 17.53 -28.97
CA TRP A 439 11.67 17.48 -27.52
C TRP A 439 11.15 16.13 -27.03
N THR A 440 11.95 15.46 -26.21
CA THR A 440 11.66 14.15 -25.62
C THR A 440 11.44 14.31 -24.10
N PRO A 441 10.32 13.80 -23.55
CA PRO A 441 10.02 13.93 -22.13
C PRO A 441 10.76 12.87 -21.29
N HIS A 442 11.10 13.25 -20.07
CA HIS A 442 11.44 12.33 -18.99
C HIS A 442 10.69 12.77 -17.73
N ALA A 443 9.54 12.13 -17.47
CA ALA A 443 8.66 12.50 -16.37
C ALA A 443 9.17 11.95 -15.03
N ARG A 444 9.17 12.79 -14.01
CA ARG A 444 9.63 12.51 -12.64
C ARG A 444 8.89 13.43 -11.66
N SER A 445 7.63 13.11 -11.42
CA SER A 445 6.82 13.73 -10.37
C SER A 445 6.91 12.89 -9.10
N GLN A 446 7.75 13.29 -8.13
CA GLN A 446 8.01 12.48 -6.93
C GLN A 446 7.46 13.12 -5.67
N PHE A 447 6.85 12.31 -4.82
CA PHE A 447 6.58 12.65 -3.43
C PHE A 447 7.64 11.99 -2.55
N ARG A 448 8.29 12.78 -1.69
CA ARG A 448 9.45 12.36 -0.91
C ARG A 448 9.35 12.80 0.53
N ILE A 449 10.02 12.10 1.42
CA ILE A 449 10.16 12.45 2.84
C ILE A 449 11.61 12.31 3.26
N ASN A 450 12.06 13.02 4.28
CA ASN A 450 13.35 12.73 4.89
C ASN A 450 13.23 11.45 5.74
N LEU A 451 14.24 10.58 5.72
CA LEU A 451 14.30 9.40 6.58
C LEU A 451 14.12 9.76 8.06
N ASN A 452 14.62 10.93 8.50
CA ASN A 452 14.47 11.39 9.88
C ASN A 452 13.03 11.81 10.24
N ASP A 453 12.15 11.97 9.26
CA ASP A 453 10.77 12.42 9.43
C ASP A 453 9.75 11.29 9.15
N VAL A 454 10.19 10.04 8.97
CA VAL A 454 9.29 8.92 8.63
C VAL A 454 8.28 8.62 9.74
N ASP A 455 8.58 9.00 10.98
CA ASP A 455 7.65 8.96 12.12
C ASP A 455 6.36 9.77 11.85
N ALA A 456 6.40 10.76 10.96
CA ALA A 456 5.22 11.55 10.59
C ALA A 456 4.21 10.79 9.73
N ILE A 457 4.61 9.69 9.10
CA ILE A 457 3.76 8.90 8.19
C ILE A 457 3.52 7.47 8.67
N TYR A 458 4.08 7.06 9.80
CA TYR A 458 3.86 5.75 10.40
C TYR A 458 3.36 5.88 11.84
N ASN A 459 2.44 5.01 12.23
CA ASN A 459 1.96 4.95 13.62
C ASN A 459 3.06 4.45 14.57
N GLU A 460 3.92 3.57 14.08
CA GLU A 460 5.08 3.06 14.82
C GLU A 460 6.31 3.04 13.91
N VAL A 461 7.45 3.48 14.47
CA VAL A 461 8.77 3.37 13.84
C VAL A 461 9.67 2.55 14.75
N ARG A 462 10.25 1.48 14.22
CA ARG A 462 11.27 0.69 14.91
C ARG A 462 12.62 0.88 14.27
N GLU A 463 13.63 1.14 15.09
CA GLU A 463 15.02 1.19 14.67
C GLU A 463 15.71 -0.11 15.10
N ILE A 464 16.17 -0.91 14.13
CA ILE A 464 16.81 -2.20 14.38
C ILE A 464 18.29 -2.09 14.06
N ASP A 465 19.12 -2.60 14.97
CA ASP A 465 20.52 -2.89 14.70
C ASP A 465 20.70 -4.40 14.56
N MET A 466 20.93 -4.87 13.32
CA MET A 466 21.07 -6.30 13.06
C MET A 466 22.30 -6.93 13.70
N ARG A 467 23.25 -6.13 14.21
CA ARG A 467 24.42 -6.63 14.93
C ARG A 467 24.09 -7.12 16.34
N ASP A 468 23.04 -6.57 16.95
CA ASP A 468 22.64 -6.94 18.31
C ASP A 468 21.95 -8.31 18.36
N LEU A 469 21.42 -8.76 17.22
CA LEU A 469 20.75 -10.05 17.06
C LEU A 469 21.70 -11.25 17.17
N GLU A 470 23.00 -11.08 16.89
CA GLU A 470 24.01 -12.15 17.03
C GLU A 470 24.38 -12.47 18.49
N THR A 471 23.82 -11.73 19.48
CA THR A 471 24.15 -11.93 20.91
C THR A 471 23.09 -12.69 21.72
N SER A 472 22.02 -13.13 21.06
CA SER A 472 20.89 -13.84 21.70
C SER A 472 20.84 -15.33 21.28
N ASP A 473 21.93 -16.06 21.52
CA ASP A 473 21.98 -17.54 21.42
C ASP A 473 22.25 -18.17 22.80
#